data_AF-M1CUA6-F1
#
_entry.id   AF-M1CUA6-F1
#
_cell.length_a   1.000
_cell.length_b   1.000
_cell.length_c   1.000
_cell.angle_alpha   90.00
_cell.angle_beta   90.00
_cell.angle_gamma   90.00
#
_symmetry.space_group_name_H-M   'P 1'
#
loop_
_entity.id
_entity.type
_entity.pdbx_description
1 polymer ?
#
loop_
_entity_poly.entity_id
_entity_poly.type
_entity_poly.pdbx_seq_one_letter_code
_entity_poly.pdbx_strand_id
1 'polypeptide(L)'
;MVMAKKLERQRLKPKRGNKLSGFKAEEYWLNKKGCPIGTVPIRKMTKKQLQSATRHVPSSFGHEYFGYNWIDVHPSLNGDNRTHMYTKWTVDGHQKTGCYNTKCPGFIQLSRVIPIDYAFPRTSQIETNYKEEVLLRLYQTEYFDYHLTMPVMNEEIGMWPYEVFDKLSANAADLVQFGGKVYTPGGQDVSPAMGNGQFRGGYWQLTCYMRKVLYEIEVDGQKKQVVPDDSKIISQDSRCYYEGNHYNANDGYWDYNFLFGGAGGKDQWETCIY
;
A
#
# COMPACT_ATOMS: atom_id res chain seq x y z
N MET A 1 -8.11 6.58 7.77
CA MET A 1 -9.32 5.77 8.03
C MET A 1 -8.94 4.36 8.52
N VAL A 2 -9.52 3.91 9.62
CA VAL A 2 -9.35 2.58 10.22
C VAL A 2 -10.67 1.81 10.12
N MET A 3 -10.63 0.57 9.64
CA MET A 3 -11.75 -0.34 9.47
C MET A 3 -11.54 -1.60 10.34
N ALA A 4 -12.38 -1.83 11.34
CA ALA A 4 -12.30 -3.03 12.19
C ALA A 4 -13.25 -4.14 11.72
N LYS A 5 -12.82 -5.40 11.82
CA LYS A 5 -13.50 -6.58 11.26
C LYS A 5 -14.26 -7.42 12.31
N LYS A 6 -15.31 -8.11 11.86
CA LYS A 6 -15.87 -9.32 12.50
C LYS A 6 -16.07 -10.38 11.40
N LEU A 7 -15.46 -11.56 11.53
CA LEU A 7 -15.57 -12.65 10.55
C LEU A 7 -16.35 -13.84 11.09
N GLU A 8 -17.31 -14.34 10.30
CA GLU A 8 -17.89 -15.67 10.44
C GLU A 8 -17.27 -16.64 9.41
N ARG A 9 -16.94 -17.86 9.85
CA ARG A 9 -16.28 -18.91 9.05
C ARG A 9 -17.31 -19.64 8.17
N GLN A 10 -17.05 -19.77 6.87
CA GLN A 10 -17.71 -20.79 6.03
C GLN A 10 -16.71 -21.49 5.10
N ARG A 11 -16.80 -22.82 5.05
CA ARG A 11 -15.94 -23.74 4.27
C ARG A 11 -16.61 -24.06 2.93
N LEU A 12 -15.85 -24.16 1.83
CA LEU A 12 -15.69 -25.30 0.89
C LEU A 12 -15.41 -24.92 -0.60
N LYS A 13 -14.30 -25.48 -1.12
CA LYS A 13 -14.02 -26.23 -2.39
C LYS A 13 -14.12 -25.57 -3.79
N PRO A 14 -13.16 -25.85 -4.72
CA PRO A 14 -12.88 -24.99 -5.88
C PRO A 14 -13.25 -25.57 -7.26
N LYS A 15 -13.51 -24.71 -8.25
CA LYS A 15 -13.46 -25.02 -9.71
C LYS A 15 -12.94 -23.86 -10.57
N ARG A 16 -12.11 -24.20 -11.57
CA ARG A 16 -11.32 -23.32 -12.46
C ARG A 16 -12.10 -22.77 -13.67
N GLY A 17 -11.69 -21.58 -14.12
CA GLY A 17 -12.02 -20.96 -15.42
C GLY A 17 -10.77 -20.42 -16.15
N ASN A 18 -10.90 -20.19 -17.46
CA ASN A 18 -9.82 -19.87 -18.42
C ASN A 18 -9.67 -18.37 -18.77
N LYS A 19 -8.46 -18.04 -19.28
CA LYS A 19 -7.89 -16.73 -19.65
C LYS A 19 -8.41 -16.08 -20.95
N LEU A 20 -8.25 -14.75 -21.06
CA LEU A 20 -7.99 -14.03 -22.33
C LEU A 20 -7.10 -12.78 -22.17
N SER A 21 -6.42 -12.46 -23.28
CA SER A 21 -5.39 -11.45 -23.64
C SER A 21 -5.72 -9.97 -23.37
N GLY A 22 -4.79 -9.02 -23.20
CA GLY A 22 -3.32 -8.99 -23.28
C GLY A 22 -2.83 -7.55 -23.56
N PHE A 23 -2.03 -6.97 -22.66
CA PHE A 23 -1.29 -5.70 -22.80
C PHE A 23 0.21 -5.99 -22.95
N LYS A 24 0.96 -5.19 -23.73
CA LYS A 24 2.37 -5.45 -24.04
C LYS A 24 3.32 -4.65 -23.15
N ALA A 25 3.93 -5.37 -22.20
CA ALA A 25 4.90 -4.85 -21.24
C ALA A 25 6.19 -4.28 -21.85
N GLU A 26 6.49 -4.60 -23.11
CA GLU A 26 7.77 -4.31 -23.77
C GLU A 26 8.02 -2.82 -24.00
N GLU A 27 6.98 -1.99 -23.97
CA GLU A 27 7.05 -0.57 -24.34
C GLU A 27 7.58 0.34 -23.22
N TYR A 28 7.72 -0.15 -21.99
CA TYR A 28 7.87 0.73 -20.81
C TYR A 28 9.18 0.55 -20.00
N TRP A 29 10.11 -0.30 -20.46
CA TRP A 29 11.34 -0.58 -19.73
C TRP A 29 12.53 0.28 -20.18
N LEU A 30 13.14 0.99 -19.23
CA LEU A 30 14.36 1.75 -19.45
C LEU A 30 15.56 0.84 -19.76
N ASN A 31 16.22 1.13 -20.88
CA ASN A 31 17.56 0.70 -21.31
C ASN A 31 17.75 -0.67 -21.99
N LYS A 32 16.75 -1.19 -22.74
CA LYS A 32 16.88 -2.16 -23.87
C LYS A 32 17.83 -3.38 -23.73
N LYS A 33 18.35 -3.70 -22.54
CA LYS A 33 19.13 -4.89 -22.21
C LYS A 33 18.34 -5.64 -21.15
N GLY A 34 17.27 -6.29 -21.59
CA GLY A 34 16.39 -7.07 -20.73
C GLY A 34 17.08 -8.30 -20.15
N CYS A 35 16.50 -8.84 -19.08
CA CYS A 35 16.88 -10.15 -18.56
C CYS A 35 16.44 -11.26 -19.53
N PRO A 36 17.05 -12.46 -19.47
CA PRO A 36 16.63 -13.60 -20.28
C PRO A 36 15.12 -13.86 -20.19
N ILE A 37 14.53 -14.30 -21.30
CA ILE A 37 13.12 -14.63 -21.38
C ILE A 37 12.76 -15.60 -20.25
N GLY A 38 11.77 -15.22 -19.43
CA GLY A 38 11.31 -16.01 -18.29
C GLY A 38 11.90 -15.64 -16.93
N THR A 39 12.78 -14.63 -16.86
CA THR A 39 13.37 -14.14 -15.61
C THR A 39 12.87 -12.75 -15.25
N VAL A 40 12.73 -12.47 -13.95
CA VAL A 40 12.37 -11.14 -13.43
C VAL A 40 13.66 -10.36 -13.14
N PRO A 41 13.84 -9.13 -13.65
CA PRO A 41 14.97 -8.29 -13.29
C PRO A 41 14.97 -8.01 -11.80
N ILE A 42 15.96 -8.54 -11.06
CA ILE A 42 16.18 -8.16 -9.67
C ILE A 42 17.10 -6.94 -9.66
N ARG A 43 16.57 -5.80 -9.21
CA ARG A 43 17.37 -4.59 -9.01
C ARG A 43 18.48 -4.86 -7.99
N LYS A 44 19.74 -4.82 -8.43
CA LYS A 44 20.91 -4.90 -7.54
C LYS A 44 20.87 -3.75 -6.54
N MET A 45 21.00 -4.09 -5.27
CA MET A 45 21.01 -3.12 -4.17
C MET A 45 22.42 -2.77 -3.76
N THR A 46 22.59 -1.53 -3.28
CA THR A 46 23.75 -1.14 -2.50
C THR A 46 23.61 -1.60 -1.04
N LYS A 47 24.75 -1.77 -0.34
CA LYS A 47 24.77 -2.06 1.11
C LYS A 47 23.97 -1.04 1.93
N LYS A 48 24.01 0.24 1.53
CA LYS A 48 23.25 1.31 2.19
C LYS A 48 21.74 1.10 2.06
N GLN A 49 21.26 0.74 0.87
CA GLN A 49 19.84 0.45 0.62
C GLN A 49 19.37 -0.78 1.40
N LEU A 50 20.21 -1.83 1.47
CA LEU A 50 19.89 -3.02 2.27
C LEU A 50 19.73 -2.64 3.75
N GLN A 51 20.66 -1.86 4.29
CA GLN A 51 20.55 -1.40 5.67
C GLN A 51 19.38 -0.42 5.89
N SER A 52 18.97 0.34 4.87
CA SER A 52 17.78 1.21 4.93
C SER A 52 16.50 0.37 5.02
N ALA A 53 16.41 -0.71 4.23
CA ALA A 53 15.27 -1.62 4.26
C ALA A 53 15.07 -2.30 5.62
N THR A 54 16.11 -2.46 6.42
CA THR A 54 16.01 -3.09 7.76
C THR A 54 15.82 -2.08 8.90
N ARG A 55 16.20 -0.81 8.72
CA ARG A 55 16.31 0.18 9.83
C ARG A 55 15.13 1.13 10.01
N HIS A 56 14.27 1.33 9.01
CA HIS A 56 13.18 2.31 9.11
C HIS A 56 12.00 1.71 9.84
N VAL A 57 12.04 1.77 11.18
CA VAL A 57 11.04 1.24 12.10
C VAL A 57 10.40 2.42 12.83
N PRO A 58 9.20 2.87 12.42
CA PRO A 58 8.37 3.68 13.28
C PRO A 58 7.79 2.79 14.38
N SER A 59 8.07 3.14 15.64
CA SER A 59 7.56 2.45 16.82
C SER A 59 6.10 2.82 17.06
N SER A 60 5.17 1.97 16.65
CA SER A 60 3.89 1.85 17.35
C SER A 60 3.14 0.59 16.93
N PHE A 61 2.68 -0.13 17.95
CA PHE A 61 1.82 -1.33 17.96
C PHE A 61 2.53 -2.69 17.84
N GLY A 62 2.56 -3.45 18.94
CA GLY A 62 3.08 -4.83 19.05
C GLY A 62 2.23 -5.91 18.38
N HIS A 63 1.63 -5.59 17.23
CA HIS A 63 0.80 -6.51 16.45
C HIS A 63 1.50 -6.87 15.14
N GLU A 64 1.18 -8.05 14.62
CA GLU A 64 1.56 -8.40 13.26
C GLU A 64 0.89 -7.46 12.28
N TYR A 65 1.65 -7.12 11.25
CA TYR A 65 1.28 -6.00 10.43
C TYR A 65 1.81 -6.20 9.02
N PHE A 66 0.86 -6.21 8.10
CA PHE A 66 1.13 -6.03 6.69
C PHE A 66 0.52 -4.69 6.24
N GLY A 67 1.39 -3.79 5.79
CA GLY A 67 1.05 -2.44 5.32
C GLY A 67 2.18 -1.46 5.69
N TYR A 68 2.21 -0.17 5.36
CA TYR A 68 1.25 0.73 4.74
C TYR A 68 1.98 1.59 3.73
N ASN A 69 1.22 2.13 2.80
CA ASN A 69 1.67 2.83 1.61
C ASN A 69 2.11 1.81 0.56
N TRP A 70 1.29 1.66 -0.46
CA TRP A 70 1.69 0.98 -1.67
C TRP A 70 2.50 1.88 -2.59
N ILE A 71 2.61 3.16 -2.25
CA ILE A 71 3.19 4.22 -3.04
C ILE A 71 3.95 5.15 -2.09
N ASP A 72 5.24 5.37 -2.33
CA ASP A 72 6.09 6.22 -1.46
C ASP A 72 7.24 6.85 -2.24
N VAL A 73 7.77 7.93 -1.66
CA VAL A 73 9.00 8.60 -2.06
C VAL A 73 10.04 8.32 -0.97
N HIS A 74 10.88 7.31 -1.19
CA HIS A 74 11.88 6.88 -0.20
C HIS A 74 13.31 6.93 -0.77
N PRO A 75 13.98 8.10 -0.75
CA PRO A 75 15.30 8.25 -1.39
C PRO A 75 16.37 7.31 -0.87
N SER A 76 16.42 7.05 0.43
CA SER A 76 17.40 6.11 1.03
C SER A 76 17.21 4.66 0.59
N LEU A 77 15.97 4.26 0.25
CA LEU A 77 15.62 2.92 -0.21
C LEU A 77 15.76 2.80 -1.72
N ASN A 78 15.21 3.77 -2.46
CA ASN A 78 15.09 3.74 -3.91
C ASN A 78 16.27 4.38 -4.64
N GLY A 79 17.09 5.18 -3.95
CA GLY A 79 18.22 5.89 -4.56
C GLY A 79 17.81 7.01 -5.54
N ASP A 80 16.53 7.38 -5.56
CA ASP A 80 15.97 8.50 -6.34
C ASP A 80 14.81 9.14 -5.56
N ASN A 81 14.29 10.26 -6.06
CA ASN A 81 13.18 11.00 -5.44
C ASN A 81 11.84 10.75 -6.16
N ARG A 82 11.72 9.66 -6.91
CA ARG A 82 10.48 9.36 -7.63
C ARG A 82 9.48 8.70 -6.71
N THR A 83 8.23 8.73 -7.14
CA THR A 83 7.15 7.96 -6.54
C THR A 83 7.29 6.50 -6.97
N HIS A 84 7.47 5.60 -6.02
CA HIS A 84 7.62 4.16 -6.27
C HIS A 84 6.49 3.38 -5.64
N MET A 85 6.08 2.30 -6.31
CA MET A 85 5.29 1.26 -5.68
C MET A 85 6.18 0.52 -4.68
N TYR A 86 5.70 0.25 -3.47
CA TYR A 86 6.45 -0.55 -2.52
C TYR A 86 5.54 -1.33 -1.59
N THR A 87 6.11 -2.29 -0.89
CA THR A 87 5.47 -3.03 0.18
C THR A 87 6.36 -3.11 1.40
N LYS A 88 5.73 -3.24 2.57
CA LYS A 88 6.41 -3.53 3.81
C LYS A 88 5.58 -4.49 4.65
N TRP A 89 6.26 -5.43 5.30
CA TRP A 89 5.63 -6.42 6.18
C TRP A 89 6.49 -6.60 7.44
N THR A 90 5.89 -7.02 8.55
CA THR A 90 6.55 -7.32 9.83
C THR A 90 5.68 -8.26 10.66
N VAL A 91 6.31 -9.11 11.48
CA VAL A 91 5.60 -9.99 12.42
C VAL A 91 5.58 -9.48 13.86
N ASP A 92 6.31 -8.40 14.15
CA ASP A 92 6.52 -7.95 15.53
C ASP A 92 6.25 -6.45 15.71
N GLY A 93 5.42 -5.88 14.83
CA GLY A 93 5.09 -4.46 14.94
C GLY A 93 6.28 -3.56 14.68
N HIS A 94 7.12 -3.97 13.74
CA HIS A 94 8.37 -3.32 13.35
C HIS A 94 9.50 -3.41 14.39
N GLN A 95 9.38 -4.12 15.51
CA GLN A 95 10.40 -4.08 16.56
C GLN A 95 11.78 -4.60 16.12
N LYS A 96 11.82 -5.77 15.50
CA LYS A 96 13.03 -6.45 15.03
C LYS A 96 12.86 -7.03 13.63
N THR A 97 11.63 -7.35 13.24
CA THR A 97 11.34 -7.98 11.96
C THR A 97 10.75 -7.00 10.97
N GLY A 98 10.91 -7.35 9.70
CA GLY A 98 10.19 -6.74 8.61
C GLY A 98 11.09 -6.35 7.46
N CYS A 99 10.45 -6.18 6.30
CA CYS A 99 11.16 -6.00 5.06
C CYS A 99 10.43 -5.08 4.12
N TYR A 100 11.20 -4.28 3.39
CA TYR A 100 10.70 -3.59 2.21
C TYR A 100 10.81 -4.51 0.99
N ASN A 101 9.77 -4.53 0.16
CA ASN A 101 9.77 -5.17 -1.16
C ASN A 101 10.30 -6.62 -1.09
N THR A 102 11.11 -7.03 -2.07
CA THR A 102 11.83 -8.31 -2.13
C THR A 102 13.25 -8.23 -1.54
N LYS A 103 13.52 -7.24 -0.68
CA LYS A 103 14.90 -6.96 -0.20
C LYS A 103 15.38 -8.03 0.80
N CYS A 104 14.47 -8.82 1.33
CA CYS A 104 14.68 -10.00 2.16
C CYS A 104 13.50 -10.97 1.99
N PRO A 105 13.64 -12.25 2.41
CA PRO A 105 12.62 -13.27 2.19
C PRO A 105 11.28 -12.90 2.85
N GLY A 106 10.18 -12.97 2.11
CA GLY A 106 8.83 -12.84 2.65
C GLY A 106 7.79 -12.41 1.62
N PHE A 107 8.11 -11.41 0.80
CA PHE A 107 7.30 -11.10 -0.38
C PHE A 107 7.81 -11.87 -1.60
N ILE A 108 6.92 -12.57 -2.27
CA ILE A 108 7.20 -13.30 -3.50
C ILE A 108 6.66 -12.49 -4.67
N GLN A 109 7.56 -11.94 -5.47
CA GLN A 109 7.22 -11.27 -6.72
C GLN A 109 6.72 -12.31 -7.75
N LEU A 110 5.49 -12.14 -8.23
CA LEU A 110 4.87 -13.03 -9.21
C LEU A 110 4.83 -12.40 -10.60
N SER A 111 4.48 -11.11 -10.70
CA SER A 111 4.40 -10.44 -11.99
C SER A 111 5.80 -10.27 -12.60
N ARG A 112 5.87 -10.54 -13.90
CA ARG A 112 7.06 -10.28 -14.73
C ARG A 112 6.98 -8.93 -15.44
N VAL A 113 5.85 -8.23 -15.28
CA VAL A 113 5.51 -6.98 -15.95
C VAL A 113 5.55 -5.80 -14.99
N ILE A 114 5.08 -6.00 -13.76
CA ILE A 114 5.02 -4.93 -12.76
C ILE A 114 5.85 -5.36 -11.54
N PRO A 115 7.07 -4.83 -11.38
CA PRO A 115 7.91 -5.16 -10.24
C PRO A 115 7.40 -4.42 -9.01
N ILE A 116 7.51 -5.06 -7.85
CA ILE A 116 7.49 -4.32 -6.59
C ILE A 116 8.76 -3.46 -6.53
N ASP A 117 8.63 -2.16 -6.27
CA ASP A 117 9.60 -1.09 -6.62
C ASP A 117 9.38 -0.38 -7.97
N TYR A 118 8.26 -0.63 -8.67
CA TYR A 118 7.89 0.10 -9.89
C TYR A 118 7.91 1.62 -9.68
N ALA A 119 8.70 2.33 -10.49
CA ALA A 119 8.75 3.78 -10.47
C ALA A 119 7.64 4.34 -11.34
N PHE A 120 6.70 5.08 -10.75
CA PHE A 120 5.63 5.70 -11.52
C PHE A 120 6.20 6.79 -12.43
N PRO A 121 5.89 6.77 -13.75
CA PRO A 121 6.45 7.74 -14.69
C PRO A 121 5.83 9.13 -14.56
N ARG A 122 4.64 9.21 -13.95
CA ARG A 122 3.87 10.46 -13.79
C ARG A 122 3.28 10.56 -12.39
N THR A 123 3.05 11.78 -11.97
CA THR A 123 2.38 12.14 -10.72
C THR A 123 1.24 13.11 -11.03
N SER A 124 0.17 13.06 -10.24
CA SER A 124 -0.96 13.96 -10.38
C SER A 124 -0.57 15.44 -10.33
N GLN A 125 -1.21 16.25 -11.17
CA GLN A 125 -1.15 17.71 -11.10
C GLN A 125 -2.22 18.25 -10.14
N ILE A 126 -1.98 19.43 -9.58
CA ILE A 126 -2.94 20.14 -8.72
C ILE A 126 -3.92 20.91 -9.63
N GLU A 127 -5.15 21.14 -9.17
CA GLU A 127 -6.18 21.92 -9.90
C GLU A 127 -6.65 21.28 -11.23
N THR A 128 -6.37 20.00 -11.43
CA THR A 128 -6.83 19.23 -12.60
C THR A 128 -7.93 18.24 -12.24
N ASN A 129 -8.85 18.02 -13.18
CA ASN A 129 -9.83 16.94 -13.10
C ASN A 129 -9.22 15.56 -13.42
N TYR A 130 -8.04 15.53 -14.03
CA TYR A 130 -7.30 14.30 -14.31
C TYR A 130 -6.28 14.04 -13.21
N LYS A 131 -6.37 12.85 -12.60
CA LYS A 131 -5.46 12.37 -11.55
C LYS A 131 -4.80 11.08 -12.01
N GLU A 132 -3.53 10.94 -11.70
CA GLU A 132 -2.82 9.66 -11.85
C GLU A 132 -3.25 8.76 -10.69
N GLU A 133 -4.02 7.74 -11.00
CA GLU A 133 -4.60 6.82 -10.02
C GLU A 133 -4.12 5.40 -10.25
N VAL A 134 -3.93 4.65 -9.17
CA VAL A 134 -3.51 3.25 -9.21
C VAL A 134 -4.52 2.43 -8.41
N LEU A 135 -5.23 1.54 -9.10
CA LEU A 135 -6.11 0.59 -8.43
C LEU A 135 -5.31 -0.66 -8.05
N LEU A 136 -5.11 -0.83 -6.75
CA LEU A 136 -4.51 -2.03 -6.17
C LEU A 136 -5.58 -2.82 -5.45
N ARG A 137 -5.50 -4.14 -5.55
CA ARG A 137 -6.36 -5.07 -4.83
C ARG A 137 -5.48 -5.99 -3.99
N LEU A 138 -5.70 -5.91 -2.69
CA LEU A 138 -5.21 -6.88 -1.72
C LEU A 138 -6.34 -7.85 -1.40
N TYR A 139 -6.08 -9.14 -1.55
CA TYR A 139 -7.02 -10.16 -1.08
C TYR A 139 -6.30 -11.27 -0.33
N GLN A 140 -7.01 -11.84 0.63
CA GLN A 140 -6.57 -13.01 1.35
C GLN A 140 -7.17 -14.27 0.70
N THR A 141 -6.38 -15.31 0.50
CA THR A 141 -6.86 -16.61 0.00
C THR A 141 -7.54 -17.41 1.11
N GLU A 142 -8.23 -18.49 0.74
CA GLU A 142 -8.76 -19.46 1.72
C GLU A 142 -7.66 -20.17 2.54
N TYR A 143 -6.41 -20.07 2.10
CA TYR A 143 -5.21 -20.62 2.75
C TYR A 143 -4.42 -19.57 3.55
N PHE A 144 -5.00 -18.39 3.77
CA PHE A 144 -4.39 -17.26 4.52
C PHE A 144 -3.18 -16.59 3.83
N ASP A 145 -2.89 -16.94 2.59
CA ASP A 145 -1.94 -16.19 1.78
C ASP A 145 -2.53 -14.83 1.41
N TYR A 146 -1.68 -13.81 1.32
CA TYR A 146 -2.10 -12.47 0.92
C TYR A 146 -1.54 -12.15 -0.45
N HIS A 147 -2.41 -11.75 -1.37
CA HIS A 147 -2.05 -11.48 -2.75
C HIS A 147 -2.29 -10.02 -3.11
N LEU A 148 -1.29 -9.40 -3.71
CA LEU A 148 -1.35 -8.04 -4.25
C LEU A 148 -1.50 -8.10 -5.76
N THR A 149 -2.53 -7.47 -6.27
CA THR A 149 -2.84 -7.42 -7.70
C THR A 149 -3.12 -6.01 -8.17
N MET A 150 -2.92 -5.78 -9.46
CA MET A 150 -3.35 -4.59 -10.18
C MET A 150 -4.45 -4.98 -11.17
N PRO A 151 -5.74 -4.91 -10.78
CA PRO A 151 -6.84 -5.42 -11.59
C PRO A 151 -6.94 -4.79 -12.98
N VAL A 152 -6.62 -3.49 -13.10
CA VAL A 152 -6.67 -2.74 -14.37
C VAL A 152 -5.73 -3.34 -15.42
N MET A 153 -4.59 -3.89 -14.97
CA MET A 153 -3.62 -4.55 -15.84
C MET A 153 -3.80 -6.07 -15.90
N ASN A 154 -4.75 -6.63 -15.13
CA ASN A 154 -4.90 -8.07 -14.91
C ASN A 154 -3.58 -8.73 -14.45
N GLU A 155 -2.82 -8.01 -13.61
CA GLU A 155 -1.50 -8.44 -13.15
C GLU A 155 -1.53 -8.82 -11.68
N GLU A 156 -0.97 -9.98 -11.38
CA GLU A 156 -0.71 -10.44 -10.03
C GLU A 156 0.71 -10.06 -9.64
N ILE A 157 0.85 -8.94 -8.93
CA ILE A 157 2.14 -8.34 -8.61
C ILE A 157 2.97 -9.31 -7.76
N GLY A 158 2.36 -9.86 -6.71
CA GLY A 158 3.01 -10.83 -5.85
C GLY A 158 2.17 -11.24 -4.67
N MET A 159 2.78 -12.00 -3.76
CA MET A 159 2.11 -12.55 -2.59
C MET A 159 3.00 -12.58 -1.34
N TRP A 160 2.37 -12.60 -0.17
CA TRP A 160 2.96 -13.02 1.10
C TRP A 160 2.38 -14.38 1.46
N PRO A 161 3.22 -15.42 1.56
CA PRO A 161 2.75 -16.73 1.97
C PRO A 161 2.44 -16.70 3.48
N TYR A 162 1.41 -17.41 3.92
CA TYR A 162 0.93 -17.33 5.31
C TYR A 162 2.03 -17.64 6.35
N GLU A 163 3.06 -18.43 6.00
CA GLU A 163 4.17 -18.81 6.87
C GLU A 163 5.03 -17.64 7.34
N VAL A 164 4.92 -16.47 6.69
CA VAL A 164 5.63 -15.26 7.13
C VAL A 164 4.91 -14.57 8.28
N PHE A 165 3.77 -15.08 8.74
CA PHE A 165 2.94 -14.52 9.80
C PHE A 165 2.54 -15.58 10.84
N ASP A 166 2.46 -15.21 12.12
CA ASP A 166 1.98 -16.09 13.22
C ASP A 166 0.50 -15.81 13.59
N LYS A 167 0.10 -14.54 13.71
CA LYS A 167 -1.24 -14.05 14.09
C LYS A 167 -2.16 -13.89 12.87
N LEU A 168 -1.67 -13.29 11.78
CA LEU A 168 -2.47 -13.08 10.57
C LEU A 168 -2.83 -14.41 9.88
N SER A 169 -1.96 -15.42 10.01
CA SER A 169 -2.23 -16.79 9.55
C SER A 169 -3.23 -17.53 10.44
N ALA A 170 -3.31 -17.21 11.73
CA ALA A 170 -4.22 -17.87 12.67
C ALA A 170 -5.68 -17.37 12.54
N ASN A 171 -5.89 -16.06 12.42
CA ASN A 171 -7.24 -15.45 12.51
C ASN A 171 -7.55 -14.41 11.42
N ALA A 172 -6.74 -14.33 10.35
CA ALA A 172 -6.79 -13.23 9.38
C ALA A 172 -6.55 -11.85 10.04
N ALA A 173 -6.65 -10.78 9.24
CA ALA A 173 -6.50 -9.43 9.75
C ALA A 173 -7.75 -8.99 10.53
N ASP A 174 -7.56 -8.61 11.80
CA ASP A 174 -8.60 -8.02 12.66
C ASP A 174 -8.81 -6.51 12.40
N LEU A 175 -7.77 -5.85 11.87
CA LEU A 175 -7.73 -4.42 11.59
C LEU A 175 -7.16 -4.16 10.20
N VAL A 176 -7.85 -3.35 9.41
CA VAL A 176 -7.33 -2.78 8.16
C VAL A 176 -7.47 -1.28 8.25
N GLN A 177 -6.40 -0.55 8.02
CA GLN A 177 -6.37 0.90 8.00
C GLN A 177 -5.90 1.32 6.60
N PHE A 178 -6.17 2.57 6.26
CA PHE A 178 -5.79 3.20 5.02
C PHE A 178 -5.43 4.66 5.31
N GLY A 179 -4.42 5.17 4.62
CA GLY A 179 -3.97 6.55 4.79
C GLY A 179 -2.58 6.78 4.22
N GLY A 180 -2.06 7.98 4.49
CA GLY A 180 -0.67 8.31 4.25
C GLY A 180 0.14 8.23 5.54
N LYS A 181 1.42 7.91 5.41
CA LYS A 181 2.39 7.99 6.51
C LYS A 181 3.57 8.85 6.08
N VAL A 182 3.99 9.73 6.97
CA VAL A 182 5.23 10.50 6.85
C VAL A 182 6.24 9.98 7.86
N TYR A 183 7.52 10.24 7.61
CA TYR A 183 8.59 9.90 8.53
C TYR A 183 9.53 11.08 8.71
N THR A 184 9.83 11.39 9.97
CA THR A 184 10.81 12.40 10.36
C THR A 184 11.93 11.70 11.13
N PRO A 185 13.18 11.75 10.66
CA PRO A 185 14.31 11.20 11.41
C PRO A 185 14.44 11.83 12.80
N GLY A 186 14.82 11.02 13.81
CA GLY A 186 15.07 11.53 15.15
C GLY A 186 16.13 12.64 15.17
N GLY A 187 15.84 13.73 15.88
CA GLY A 187 16.68 14.93 15.91
C GLY A 187 16.40 15.93 14.77
N GLN A 188 15.43 15.64 13.89
CA GLN A 188 14.89 16.62 12.96
C GLN A 188 13.54 17.14 13.47
N ASP A 189 13.35 18.44 13.31
CA ASP A 189 12.19 19.18 13.80
C ASP A 189 11.15 19.47 12.71
N VAL A 190 11.42 19.08 11.47
CA VAL A 190 10.60 19.42 10.31
C VAL A 190 10.09 18.14 9.69
N SER A 191 8.80 17.87 9.88
CA SER A 191 8.14 16.75 9.21
C SER A 191 7.85 17.07 7.75
N PRO A 192 7.97 16.10 6.83
CA PRO A 192 7.75 16.35 5.40
C PRO A 192 6.26 16.47 5.07
N ALA A 193 5.94 17.22 4.02
CA ALA A 193 4.58 17.28 3.50
C ALA A 193 4.01 15.89 3.16
N MET A 194 2.71 15.70 3.41
CA MET A 194 1.96 14.52 2.97
C MET A 194 1.20 14.83 1.68
N GLY A 195 1.32 13.95 0.68
CA GLY A 195 0.75 14.17 -0.64
C GLY A 195 1.43 15.36 -1.33
N ASN A 196 0.66 16.37 -1.73
CA ASN A 196 1.17 17.62 -2.30
C ASN A 196 1.45 18.70 -1.24
N GLY A 197 1.32 18.40 0.05
CA GLY A 197 1.47 19.37 1.13
C GLY A 197 0.27 20.30 1.34
N GLN A 198 -0.79 20.13 0.58
CA GLN A 198 -2.02 20.91 0.72
C GLN A 198 -3.15 20.01 1.22
N PHE A 199 -4.02 20.58 2.06
CA PHE A 199 -5.27 19.96 2.43
C PHE A 199 -6.40 20.99 2.32
N ARG A 200 -7.36 20.69 1.46
CA ARG A 200 -8.61 21.46 1.31
C ARG A 200 -9.76 20.46 1.37
N GLY A 201 -10.34 20.33 2.56
CA GLY A 201 -11.46 19.42 2.82
C GLY A 201 -12.60 19.64 1.82
N GLY A 202 -13.10 18.54 1.26
CA GLY A 202 -14.13 18.55 0.21
C GLY A 202 -13.63 18.80 -1.22
N TYR A 203 -12.35 19.16 -1.44
CA TYR A 203 -11.80 19.47 -2.75
C TYR A 203 -10.76 18.44 -3.19
N TRP A 204 -11.23 17.37 -3.85
CA TRP A 204 -10.38 16.28 -4.33
C TRP A 204 -9.39 16.70 -5.43
N GLN A 205 -9.63 17.80 -6.15
CA GLN A 205 -8.70 18.32 -7.15
C GLN A 205 -7.44 18.93 -6.51
N LEU A 206 -7.53 19.32 -5.23
CA LEU A 206 -6.50 20.09 -4.51
C LEU A 206 -5.77 19.27 -3.44
N THR A 207 -6.30 18.10 -3.12
CA THR A 207 -5.85 17.26 -2.00
C THR A 207 -5.58 15.85 -2.49
N CYS A 208 -4.75 15.08 -1.78
CA CYS A 208 -4.61 13.64 -2.05
C CYS A 208 -5.86 12.89 -1.58
N TYR A 209 -6.14 11.73 -2.16
CA TYR A 209 -7.28 10.92 -1.76
C TYR A 209 -7.03 9.44 -1.98
N MET A 210 -7.77 8.63 -1.23
CA MET A 210 -7.99 7.22 -1.54
C MET A 210 -9.47 7.02 -1.81
N ARG A 211 -9.79 6.15 -2.77
CA ARG A 211 -11.15 5.74 -3.12
C ARG A 211 -11.20 4.24 -3.34
N LYS A 212 -12.40 3.66 -3.30
CA LYS A 212 -12.60 2.19 -3.34
C LYS A 212 -11.83 1.48 -2.22
N VAL A 213 -11.86 2.07 -1.04
CA VAL A 213 -11.14 1.60 0.14
C VAL A 213 -11.89 0.41 0.74
N LEU A 214 -11.57 -0.77 0.24
CA LEU A 214 -12.18 -2.04 0.58
C LEU A 214 -11.09 -3.10 0.67
N TYR A 215 -11.37 -4.20 1.34
CA TYR A 215 -10.53 -5.40 1.28
C TYR A 215 -11.35 -6.59 0.82
N GLU A 216 -10.70 -7.51 0.12
CA GLU A 216 -11.31 -8.72 -0.41
C GLU A 216 -10.80 -9.94 0.35
N ILE A 217 -11.66 -10.93 0.52
CA ILE A 217 -11.30 -12.26 0.99
C ILE A 217 -11.80 -13.28 -0.02
N GLU A 218 -11.05 -14.37 -0.16
CA GLU A 218 -11.49 -15.51 -0.93
C GLU A 218 -12.29 -16.45 -0.05
N VAL A 219 -13.51 -16.77 -0.49
CA VAL A 219 -14.39 -17.74 0.15
C VAL A 219 -14.89 -18.66 -0.96
N ASP A 220 -14.61 -19.96 -0.83
CA ASP A 220 -15.02 -20.98 -1.79
C ASP A 220 -14.50 -20.72 -3.22
N GLY A 221 -13.24 -20.25 -3.31
CA GLY A 221 -12.60 -19.88 -4.57
C GLY A 221 -13.16 -18.61 -5.23
N GLN A 222 -14.04 -17.86 -4.55
CA GLN A 222 -14.61 -16.60 -5.03
C GLN A 222 -14.11 -15.43 -4.18
N LYS A 223 -13.61 -14.39 -4.84
CA LYS A 223 -13.22 -13.14 -4.19
C LYS A 223 -14.48 -12.37 -3.81
N LYS A 224 -14.66 -12.13 -2.51
CA LYS A 224 -15.75 -11.36 -1.94
C LYS A 224 -15.20 -10.10 -1.29
N GLN A 225 -15.76 -8.95 -1.66
CA GLN A 225 -15.51 -7.71 -0.94
C GLN A 225 -16.16 -7.79 0.43
N VAL A 226 -15.42 -7.39 1.45
CA VAL A 226 -16.00 -7.27 2.79
C VAL A 226 -16.43 -5.84 2.99
N VAL A 227 -17.74 -5.67 3.21
CA VAL A 227 -18.33 -4.37 3.49
C VAL A 227 -17.87 -3.93 4.89
N PRO A 228 -17.23 -2.77 5.02
CA PRO A 228 -16.88 -2.19 6.31
C PRO A 228 -18.11 -1.94 7.17
N ASP A 229 -17.93 -2.06 8.49
CA ASP A 229 -18.94 -1.65 9.45
C ASP A 229 -18.76 -0.15 9.74
N ASP A 230 -19.70 0.67 9.25
CA ASP A 230 -19.67 2.13 9.38
C ASP A 230 -19.48 2.60 10.84
N SER A 231 -20.02 1.85 11.81
CA SER A 231 -19.90 2.17 13.24
C SER A 231 -18.49 1.99 13.79
N LYS A 232 -17.63 1.26 13.08
CA LYS A 232 -16.25 0.95 13.46
C LYS A 232 -15.21 1.72 12.67
N ILE A 233 -15.66 2.64 11.81
CA ILE A 233 -14.76 3.48 11.03
C ILE A 233 -14.21 4.57 11.94
N ILE A 234 -12.90 4.59 12.09
CA ILE A 234 -12.21 5.61 12.91
C ILE A 234 -11.32 6.44 12.00
N SER A 235 -11.49 7.76 12.04
CA SER A 235 -10.53 8.69 11.46
C SER A 235 -9.50 9.11 12.51
N GLN A 236 -8.26 9.33 12.05
CA GLN A 236 -7.19 9.81 12.89
C GLN A 236 -6.58 11.04 12.23
N ASP A 237 -6.92 12.20 12.79
CA ASP A 237 -6.30 13.46 12.44
C ASP A 237 -5.08 13.74 13.30
N SER A 238 -4.13 14.46 12.72
CA SER A 238 -2.97 15.00 13.39
C SER A 238 -3.00 16.52 13.22
N ARG A 239 -2.29 17.25 14.09
CA ARG A 239 -2.21 18.72 13.96
C ARG A 239 -1.71 19.20 12.61
N CYS A 240 -0.90 18.38 11.94
CA CYS A 240 -0.16 18.78 10.73
C CYS A 240 -0.54 17.95 9.50
N TYR A 241 -1.42 16.96 9.69
CA TYR A 241 -1.92 16.06 8.67
C TYR A 241 -3.39 15.82 8.94
N TYR A 242 -4.19 16.14 7.95
CA TYR A 242 -5.63 16.14 8.05
C TYR A 242 -6.19 15.04 7.16
N GLU A 243 -7.28 14.46 7.64
CA GLU A 243 -8.18 13.61 6.90
C GLU A 243 -9.54 14.32 6.78
N GLY A 244 -10.28 14.01 5.72
CA GLY A 244 -11.64 14.51 5.60
C GLY A 244 -12.41 13.80 4.51
N ASN A 245 -13.71 14.08 4.45
CA ASN A 245 -14.61 13.49 3.45
C ASN A 245 -14.59 11.94 3.49
N HIS A 246 -14.64 11.35 4.70
CA HIS A 246 -14.74 9.91 4.89
C HIS A 246 -16.19 9.45 4.67
N TYR A 247 -16.54 9.09 3.45
CA TYR A 247 -17.88 8.60 3.16
C TYR A 247 -17.85 7.46 2.16
N ASN A 248 -18.91 6.67 2.17
CA ASN A 248 -19.15 5.71 1.12
C ASN A 248 -20.12 6.31 0.09
N ALA A 249 -19.63 6.56 -1.12
CA ALA A 249 -20.45 7.16 -2.19
C ALA A 249 -21.49 6.19 -2.77
N ASN A 250 -21.29 4.87 -2.62
CA ASN A 250 -22.13 3.82 -3.20
C ASN A 250 -22.41 3.99 -4.70
N ASP A 251 -21.46 4.56 -5.44
CA ASP A 251 -21.57 4.86 -6.87
C ASP A 251 -20.71 3.94 -7.74
N GLY A 252 -19.97 2.99 -7.13
CA GLY A 252 -19.05 2.10 -7.81
C GLY A 252 -17.80 2.80 -8.36
N TYR A 253 -17.66 4.12 -8.18
CA TYR A 253 -16.53 4.91 -8.62
C TYR A 253 -15.73 5.42 -7.42
N TRP A 254 -16.33 6.22 -6.57
CA TRP A 254 -15.73 6.69 -5.32
C TRP A 254 -15.81 5.61 -4.23
N ASP A 255 -16.95 4.94 -4.08
CA ASP A 255 -17.24 4.02 -2.97
C ASP A 255 -16.70 4.58 -1.63
N TYR A 256 -16.18 3.75 -0.72
CA TYR A 256 -15.47 4.24 0.46
C TYR A 256 -14.24 5.05 0.03
N ASN A 257 -14.26 6.33 0.38
CA ASN A 257 -13.23 7.28 0.03
C ASN A 257 -12.96 8.24 1.18
N PHE A 258 -11.77 8.82 1.16
CA PHE A 258 -11.38 9.90 2.05
C PHE A 258 -10.27 10.73 1.39
N LEU A 259 -10.25 12.02 1.71
CA LEU A 259 -9.18 12.95 1.38
C LEU A 259 -8.17 12.97 2.51
N PHE A 260 -6.89 13.14 2.18
CA PHE A 260 -5.84 13.27 3.18
C PHE A 260 -4.68 14.12 2.67
N GLY A 261 -3.95 14.75 3.58
CA GLY A 261 -2.79 15.56 3.23
C GLY A 261 -2.39 16.49 4.35
N GLY A 262 -1.42 17.35 4.09
CA GLY A 262 -0.98 18.35 5.05
C GLY A 262 0.44 18.80 4.79
N ALA A 263 0.74 20.04 5.19
CA ALA A 263 2.02 20.67 4.93
C ALA A 263 3.18 20.04 5.73
N GLY A 264 2.87 19.32 6.80
CA GLY A 264 3.88 18.91 7.78
C GLY A 264 4.48 20.13 8.49
N GLY A 265 5.79 20.07 8.77
CA GLY A 265 6.55 21.20 9.31
C GLY A 265 6.39 21.43 10.82
N LYS A 266 6.34 22.72 11.20
CA LYS A 266 6.09 23.23 12.55
C LYS A 266 4.76 24.00 12.52
N ASP A 267 3.81 23.63 13.37
CA ASP A 267 2.60 24.44 13.57
C ASP A 267 2.85 25.40 14.73
N GLN A 268 2.96 26.69 14.41
CA GLN A 268 3.26 27.81 15.32
C GLN A 268 4.56 27.66 16.13
N TRP A 269 4.51 26.90 17.23
CA TRP A 269 5.56 26.76 18.23
C TRP A 269 5.95 25.30 18.50
N GLU A 270 5.25 24.33 17.90
CA GLU A 270 5.46 22.92 18.15
C GLU A 270 5.76 22.15 16.87
N THR A 271 6.79 21.30 16.96
CA THR A 271 7.21 20.37 15.91
C THR A 271 6.22 19.23 15.79
N CYS A 272 5.80 18.93 14.56
CA CYS A 272 4.99 17.76 14.26
C CYS A 272 5.88 16.51 14.31
N ILE A 273 6.08 15.94 15.50
CA ILE A 273 6.90 14.74 15.71
C ILE A 273 5.94 13.54 15.85
N TYR A 274 6.12 12.53 15.01
CA TYR A 274 5.42 11.23 15.06
C TYR A 274 6.39 10.08 14.78
#